data_AF-A0A017RX57-F1
#
_entry.id   AF-A0A017RX57-F1
#
_cell.length_a   1.000
_cell.length_b   1.000
_cell.length_c   1.000
_cell.angle_alpha   90.00
_cell.angle_beta   90.00
_cell.angle_gamma   90.00
#
_symmetry.space_group_name_H-M   'P 1'
#
loop_
_entity.id
_entity.type
_entity.pdbx_description
1 polymer ?
#
loop_
_entity_poly.entity_id
_entity_poly.type
_entity_poly.pdbx_seq_one_letter_code
_entity_poly.pdbx_strand_id
1 'polypeptide(L)'
;MKKILTVILIFLMMFLTGCPDKPNQQENSDNKKKVEQIDKKAAGEFLDNYLRFVLERNIDAMKSFYSKNLKSQIREVKLEDNPHPIGYKIVEDDENDEEEGSSQEGAIVVKVHIYNSYNGVPYFSDETYKYTLIKEDGEIVIDKVQEDKSIVIDGKDKSIVKRDSYKVKGEEIIKIGDLPEFITPKKGSLPEQKFKVPKNQFGPCALSSDGKKILITSISENSFIGMAEMEESSEAFALAEGSGQGQDQGGQSGQNQEQQTQGQEEKNQRL
;
A
#
# COMPACT_ATOMS: atom_id res chain seq x y z
N MET A 1 -54.70 -71.70 -19.27
CA MET A 1 -53.59 -71.05 -20.03
C MET A 1 -53.71 -69.54 -20.22
N LYS A 2 -54.74 -68.83 -19.69
CA LYS A 2 -54.79 -67.35 -19.75
C LYS A 2 -54.17 -66.65 -18.54
N LYS A 3 -54.10 -67.31 -17.38
CA LYS A 3 -53.50 -66.77 -16.14
C LYS A 3 -51.97 -66.92 -16.07
N ILE A 4 -51.39 -67.83 -16.84
CA ILE A 4 -49.92 -68.01 -16.94
C ILE A 4 -49.32 -66.93 -17.87
N LEU A 5 -50.06 -66.54 -18.92
CA LEU A 5 -49.65 -65.48 -19.83
C LEU A 5 -49.53 -64.11 -19.13
N THR A 6 -50.43 -63.83 -18.17
CA THR A 6 -50.42 -62.58 -17.40
C THR A 6 -49.24 -62.50 -16.43
N VAL A 7 -48.82 -63.63 -15.84
CA VAL A 7 -47.67 -63.67 -14.92
C VAL A 7 -46.35 -63.50 -15.68
N ILE A 8 -46.24 -64.06 -16.88
CA ILE A 8 -45.06 -63.87 -17.76
C ILE A 8 -44.95 -62.41 -18.23
N LEU A 9 -46.08 -61.75 -18.50
CA LEU A 9 -46.08 -60.34 -18.93
C LEU A 9 -45.62 -59.38 -17.83
N ILE A 10 -45.96 -59.67 -16.56
CA ILE A 10 -45.55 -58.87 -15.39
C ILE A 10 -44.06 -59.08 -15.08
N PHE A 11 -43.55 -60.31 -15.26
CA PHE A 11 -42.13 -60.61 -15.05
C PHE A 11 -41.23 -59.98 -16.13
N LEU A 12 -41.74 -59.77 -17.36
CA LEU A 12 -41.02 -59.10 -18.44
C LEU A 12 -40.85 -57.58 -18.21
N MET A 13 -41.75 -56.94 -17.46
CA MET A 13 -41.67 -55.49 -17.16
C MET A 13 -40.67 -55.15 -16.07
N MET A 14 -40.24 -56.12 -15.24
CA MET A 14 -39.24 -55.88 -14.18
C MET A 14 -37.79 -55.82 -14.69
N PHE A 15 -37.53 -56.18 -15.95
CA PHE A 15 -36.18 -56.12 -16.56
C PHE A 15 -35.89 -54.82 -17.35
N LEU A 16 -36.80 -53.84 -17.32
CA LEU A 16 -36.63 -52.55 -18.02
C LEU A 16 -36.28 -51.36 -17.11
N THR A 17 -36.04 -51.57 -15.81
CA THR A 17 -35.37 -50.56 -14.99
C THR A 17 -33.86 -50.69 -15.16
N GLY A 18 -33.36 -50.24 -16.31
CA GLY A 18 -31.96 -49.90 -16.46
C GLY A 18 -31.64 -48.75 -15.49
N CYS A 19 -30.63 -48.94 -14.65
CA CYS A 19 -29.89 -47.80 -14.10
C CYS A 19 -29.51 -46.89 -15.28
N PRO A 20 -29.59 -45.56 -15.15
CA PRO A 20 -28.97 -44.67 -16.12
C PRO A 20 -27.45 -44.85 -15.99
N ASP A 21 -26.89 -45.79 -16.74
CA ASP A 21 -25.49 -45.72 -17.09
C ASP A 21 -25.31 -44.45 -17.90
N LYS A 22 -24.40 -43.64 -17.38
CA LYS A 22 -23.92 -42.38 -17.94
C LYS A 22 -23.74 -42.53 -19.45
N PRO A 23 -24.11 -41.52 -20.27
CA PRO A 23 -23.77 -41.56 -21.67
C PRO A 23 -22.25 -41.73 -21.80
N ASN A 24 -21.85 -42.79 -22.51
CA ASN A 24 -20.51 -43.00 -23.04
C ASN A 24 -20.20 -41.79 -23.95
N GLN A 25 -19.71 -40.71 -23.35
CA GLN A 25 -18.88 -39.75 -24.06
C GLN A 25 -17.54 -40.44 -24.24
N GLN A 26 -17.31 -40.84 -25.47
CA GLN A 26 -16.00 -40.98 -26.11
C GLN A 26 -14.93 -40.22 -25.32
N GLU A 27 -14.01 -40.96 -24.70
CA GLU A 27 -12.76 -40.43 -24.19
C GLU A 27 -11.99 -39.85 -25.37
N ASN A 28 -12.21 -38.57 -25.64
CA ASN A 28 -11.17 -37.71 -26.16
C ASN A 28 -10.40 -37.24 -24.94
N SER A 29 -9.18 -37.73 -24.81
CA SER A 29 -8.20 -37.34 -23.81
C SER A 29 -7.82 -35.87 -23.98
N ASP A 30 -8.64 -35.00 -23.42
CA ASP A 30 -8.31 -33.63 -23.05
C ASP A 30 -8.90 -33.35 -21.67
N ASN A 31 -8.42 -34.10 -20.67
CA ASN A 31 -8.73 -33.86 -19.26
C ASN A 31 -7.92 -32.66 -18.77
N LYS A 32 -8.07 -31.50 -19.43
CA LYS A 32 -7.78 -30.21 -18.80
C LYS A 32 -8.85 -30.03 -17.73
N LYS A 33 -8.50 -30.28 -16.46
CA LYS A 33 -9.28 -29.79 -15.32
C LYS A 33 -9.69 -28.37 -15.65
N LYS A 34 -10.99 -28.11 -15.81
CA LYS A 34 -11.49 -26.77 -16.06
C LYS A 34 -11.21 -25.99 -14.79
N VAL A 35 -10.11 -25.25 -14.79
CA VAL A 35 -9.70 -24.48 -13.62
C VAL A 35 -10.72 -23.38 -13.45
N GLU A 36 -11.53 -23.48 -12.39
CA GLU A 36 -12.54 -22.46 -12.10
C GLU A 36 -11.83 -21.17 -11.72
N GLN A 37 -11.95 -20.17 -12.59
CA GLN A 37 -11.43 -18.84 -12.32
C GLN A 37 -12.18 -18.19 -11.17
N ILE A 38 -11.45 -17.41 -10.37
CA ILE A 38 -12.02 -16.59 -9.31
C ILE A 38 -12.55 -15.30 -9.93
N ASP A 39 -13.80 -14.97 -9.64
CA ASP A 39 -14.40 -13.71 -10.07
C ASP A 39 -13.76 -12.52 -9.33
N LYS A 40 -13.43 -11.44 -10.06
CA LYS A 40 -12.77 -10.24 -9.50
C LYS A 40 -13.57 -9.61 -8.35
N LYS A 41 -14.90 -9.53 -8.50
CA LYS A 41 -15.76 -8.95 -7.46
C LYS A 41 -15.80 -9.85 -6.24
N ALA A 42 -15.91 -11.16 -6.42
CA ALA A 42 -15.83 -12.12 -5.32
C ALA A 42 -14.47 -12.05 -4.59
N ALA A 43 -13.37 -11.86 -5.32
CA ALA A 43 -12.04 -11.64 -4.75
C ALA A 43 -11.97 -10.35 -3.92
N GLY A 44 -12.55 -9.26 -4.43
CA GLY A 44 -12.64 -7.98 -3.71
C GLY A 44 -13.46 -8.09 -2.42
N GLU A 45 -14.63 -8.70 -2.46
CA GLU A 45 -15.48 -8.93 -1.28
C GLU A 45 -14.80 -9.85 -0.25
N PHE A 46 -14.12 -10.90 -0.72
CA PHE A 46 -13.33 -11.78 0.14
C PHE A 46 -12.20 -11.03 0.85
N LEU A 47 -11.44 -10.21 0.12
CA LEU A 47 -10.36 -9.41 0.69
C LEU A 47 -10.88 -8.30 1.62
N ASP A 48 -12.01 -7.65 1.33
CA ASP A 48 -12.61 -6.66 2.23
C ASP A 48 -12.89 -7.27 3.61
N ASN A 49 -13.45 -8.48 3.63
CA ASN A 49 -13.70 -9.21 4.89
C ASN A 49 -12.40 -9.56 5.63
N TYR A 50 -11.37 -10.01 4.90
CA TYR A 50 -10.05 -10.27 5.48
C TYR A 50 -9.43 -9.00 6.08
N LEU A 51 -9.46 -7.89 5.34
CA LEU A 51 -8.80 -6.64 5.72
C LEU A 51 -9.46 -5.97 6.93
N ARG A 52 -10.75 -6.22 7.19
CA ARG A 52 -11.39 -5.84 8.46
C ARG A 52 -10.70 -6.50 9.66
N PHE A 53 -10.36 -7.78 9.57
CA PHE A 53 -9.60 -8.45 10.62
C PHE A 53 -8.16 -7.96 10.74
N VAL A 54 -7.57 -7.47 9.64
CA VAL A 54 -6.27 -6.76 9.68
C VAL A 54 -6.38 -5.48 10.49
N LEU A 55 -7.42 -4.66 10.27
CA LEU A 55 -7.67 -3.45 11.06
C LEU A 55 -7.93 -3.76 12.55
N GLU A 56 -8.67 -4.83 12.82
CA GLU A 56 -8.94 -5.31 14.19
C GLU A 56 -7.72 -5.98 14.84
N ARG A 57 -6.66 -6.25 14.07
CA ARG A 57 -5.46 -6.97 14.51
C ARG A 57 -5.80 -8.38 15.06
N ASN A 58 -6.84 -9.00 14.53
CA ASN A 58 -7.33 -10.31 14.96
C ASN A 58 -6.62 -11.42 14.18
N ILE A 59 -5.44 -11.83 14.67
CA ILE A 59 -4.58 -12.81 14.00
C ILE A 59 -5.26 -14.17 13.81
N ASP A 60 -6.07 -14.62 14.77
CA ASP A 60 -6.75 -15.91 14.66
C ASP A 60 -7.82 -15.89 13.57
N ALA A 61 -8.59 -14.81 13.46
CA ALA A 61 -9.52 -14.61 12.36
C ALA A 61 -8.77 -14.46 11.03
N MET A 62 -7.69 -13.68 10.96
CA MET A 62 -6.89 -13.54 9.74
C MET A 62 -6.37 -14.91 9.25
N LYS A 63 -5.88 -15.76 10.16
CA LYS A 63 -5.40 -17.10 9.83
C LYS A 63 -6.49 -17.98 9.20
N SER A 64 -7.78 -17.74 9.45
CA SER A 64 -8.83 -18.55 8.80
C SER A 64 -8.91 -18.32 7.29
N PHE A 65 -8.42 -17.19 6.79
CA PHE A 65 -8.41 -16.84 5.36
C PHE A 65 -7.20 -17.42 4.60
N TYR A 66 -6.21 -17.95 5.31
CA TYR A 66 -4.96 -18.41 4.70
C TYR A 66 -5.05 -19.84 4.18
N SER A 67 -4.42 -20.09 3.04
CA SER A 67 -4.18 -21.44 2.52
C SER A 67 -3.32 -22.24 3.50
N LYS A 68 -3.33 -23.57 3.36
CA LYS A 68 -2.40 -24.45 4.10
C LYS A 68 -0.94 -24.06 3.85
N ASN A 69 -0.61 -23.66 2.63
CA ASN A 69 0.73 -23.22 2.25
C ASN A 69 1.14 -21.96 3.01
N LEU A 70 0.34 -20.89 2.97
CA LEU A 70 0.65 -19.64 3.67
C LEU A 70 0.76 -19.85 5.20
N LYS A 71 -0.16 -20.62 5.80
CA LYS A 71 -0.13 -20.97 7.23
C LYS A 71 1.21 -21.60 7.65
N SER A 72 1.80 -22.43 6.79
CA SER A 72 3.07 -23.10 7.09
C SER A 72 4.30 -22.19 7.04
N GLN A 73 4.18 -21.02 6.41
CA GLN A 73 5.28 -20.07 6.21
C GLN A 73 5.29 -18.95 7.25
N ILE A 74 4.15 -18.68 7.87
CA ILE A 74 3.99 -17.58 8.83
C ILE A 74 4.65 -17.94 10.15
N ARG A 75 5.44 -16.99 10.68
CA ARG A 75 5.97 -17.06 12.04
C ARG A 75 5.04 -16.31 12.98
N GLU A 76 4.78 -16.89 14.15
CA GLU A 76 4.10 -16.16 15.22
C GLU A 76 5.07 -15.15 15.83
N VAL A 77 4.75 -13.88 15.65
CA VAL A 77 5.47 -12.76 16.25
C VAL A 77 4.50 -12.01 17.14
N LYS A 78 4.98 -11.56 18.29
CA LYS A 78 4.19 -10.72 19.18
C LYS A 78 3.80 -9.43 18.45
N LEU A 79 2.52 -9.07 18.51
CA LEU A 79 2.03 -7.83 17.95
C LEU A 79 2.46 -6.65 18.82
N GLU A 80 3.12 -5.67 18.20
CA GLU A 80 3.42 -4.37 18.80
C GLU A 80 2.24 -3.42 18.59
N ASP A 81 1.93 -2.59 19.58
CA ASP A 81 0.78 -1.67 19.53
C ASP A 81 0.93 -0.54 18.49
N ASN A 82 2.16 -0.21 18.13
CA ASN A 82 2.45 0.76 17.08
C ASN A 82 3.70 0.35 16.27
N PRO A 83 3.80 0.74 15.00
CA PRO A 83 2.70 1.27 14.18
C PRO A 83 1.62 0.21 13.95
N HIS A 84 0.40 0.65 13.63
CA HIS A 84 -0.74 -0.24 13.41
C HIS A 84 -1.59 0.22 12.23
N PRO A 85 -2.30 -0.70 11.56
CA PRO A 85 -3.15 -0.36 10.43
C PRO A 85 -4.36 0.45 10.90
N ILE A 86 -4.65 1.53 10.18
CA ILE A 86 -5.77 2.45 10.43
C ILE A 86 -6.75 2.54 9.27
N GLY A 87 -6.41 1.93 8.13
CA GLY A 87 -7.27 1.86 6.95
C GLY A 87 -6.63 1.04 5.83
N TYR A 88 -7.41 0.77 4.79
CA TYR A 88 -6.94 0.11 3.59
C TYR A 88 -7.68 0.62 2.36
N LYS A 89 -7.12 0.34 1.17
CA LYS A 89 -7.78 0.53 -0.12
C LYS A 89 -7.45 -0.66 -1.02
N ILE A 90 -8.48 -1.37 -1.49
CA ILE A 90 -8.33 -2.37 -2.54
C ILE A 90 -8.24 -1.60 -3.87
N VAL A 91 -7.22 -1.90 -4.68
CA VAL A 91 -7.09 -1.29 -6.01
C VAL A 91 -8.06 -2.00 -6.94
N GLU A 92 -8.98 -1.23 -7.51
CA GLU A 92 -9.94 -1.71 -8.49
C GLU A 92 -9.42 -1.28 -9.87
N ASP A 93 -8.98 -2.26 -10.67
CA ASP A 93 -8.58 -2.14 -12.08
C ASP A 93 -7.60 -0.98 -12.38
N ASP A 94 -6.30 -1.22 -12.23
CA ASP A 94 -5.32 -0.40 -12.95
C ASP A 94 -5.14 -0.95 -14.38
N GLU A 95 -5.72 -0.26 -15.38
CA GLU A 95 -5.60 -0.60 -16.80
C GLU A 95 -4.13 -0.69 -17.29
N ASN A 96 -3.16 -0.18 -16.50
CA ASN A 96 -1.74 -0.15 -16.83
C ASN A 96 -0.91 -1.23 -16.11
N ASP A 97 -1.52 -2.04 -15.25
CA ASP A 97 -0.81 -3.00 -14.40
C ASP A 97 -1.13 -4.42 -14.87
N GLU A 98 -0.30 -4.93 -15.79
CA GLU A 98 -0.45 -6.27 -16.40
C GLU A 98 -0.47 -7.43 -15.38
N GLU A 99 -0.10 -7.16 -14.12
CA GLU A 99 -0.12 -8.12 -13.02
C GLU A 99 -1.46 -8.20 -12.28
N GLU A 100 -2.29 -7.14 -12.28
CA GLU A 100 -3.63 -7.16 -11.67
C GLU A 100 -4.58 -8.02 -12.51
N GLY A 101 -4.96 -9.17 -11.96
CA GLY A 101 -5.73 -10.17 -12.73
C GLY A 101 -4.86 -11.09 -13.60
N SER A 102 -3.53 -11.11 -13.41
CA SER A 102 -2.68 -12.15 -13.99
C SER A 102 -3.10 -13.52 -13.43
N SER A 103 -3.91 -14.21 -14.23
CA SER A 103 -4.46 -15.51 -13.89
C SER A 103 -3.38 -16.56 -14.17
N GLN A 104 -2.44 -16.78 -13.25
CA GLN A 104 -1.82 -18.10 -13.18
C GLN A 104 -2.98 -19.08 -12.96
N GLU A 105 -3.14 -20.10 -13.81
CA GLU A 105 -4.34 -20.95 -13.90
C GLU A 105 -5.09 -21.11 -12.55
N GLY A 106 -6.21 -20.39 -12.35
CA GLY A 106 -7.06 -20.49 -11.15
C GLY A 106 -6.74 -19.57 -9.97
N ALA A 107 -5.70 -18.75 -10.08
CA ALA A 107 -5.34 -17.73 -9.12
C ALA A 107 -5.72 -16.32 -9.62
N ILE A 108 -5.91 -15.40 -8.69
CA ILE A 108 -6.01 -13.96 -8.97
C ILE A 108 -5.09 -13.19 -8.03
N VAL A 109 -4.37 -12.20 -8.57
CA VAL A 109 -3.55 -11.27 -7.78
C VAL A 109 -4.30 -9.94 -7.66
N VAL A 110 -4.44 -9.46 -6.43
CA VAL A 110 -5.11 -8.19 -6.10
C VAL A 110 -4.14 -7.31 -5.32
N LYS A 111 -4.00 -6.04 -5.71
CA LYS A 111 -3.21 -5.05 -4.95
C LYS A 111 -4.05 -4.36 -3.90
N VAL A 112 -3.45 -4.14 -2.74
CA VAL A 112 -4.09 -3.51 -1.59
C VAL A 112 -3.10 -2.54 -0.95
N HIS A 113 -3.54 -1.30 -0.74
CA HIS A 113 -2.86 -0.36 0.15
C HIS A 113 -3.29 -0.62 1.59
N ILE A 114 -2.33 -0.69 2.50
CA ILE A 114 -2.54 -0.70 3.95
C ILE A 114 -1.92 0.58 4.50
N TYR A 115 -2.75 1.38 5.18
CA TYR A 115 -2.32 2.63 5.79
C TYR A 115 -2.04 2.39 7.27
N ASN A 116 -0.81 2.66 7.72
CA ASN A 116 -0.45 2.52 9.13
C ASN A 116 -0.19 3.88 9.76
N SER A 117 -0.42 3.97 11.08
CA SER A 117 -0.08 5.15 11.88
C SER A 117 0.54 4.75 13.21
N TYR A 118 1.16 5.72 13.87
CA TYR A 118 1.68 5.58 15.22
C TYR A 118 1.03 6.63 16.12
N ASN A 119 0.53 6.18 17.27
CA ASN A 119 -0.09 7.06 18.24
C ASN A 119 0.90 8.05 18.87
N GLY A 120 0.65 9.34 18.70
CA GLY A 120 1.38 10.41 19.41
C GLY A 120 2.75 10.78 18.84
N VAL A 121 3.16 10.22 17.70
CA VAL A 121 4.40 10.62 17.00
C VAL A 121 4.11 10.80 15.51
N PRO A 122 4.89 11.61 14.78
CA PRO A 122 4.74 11.77 13.33
C PRO A 122 5.17 10.50 12.62
N TYR A 123 4.25 9.57 12.43
CA TYR A 123 4.45 8.39 11.58
C TYR A 123 3.20 8.09 10.77
N PHE A 124 3.43 7.80 9.50
CA PHE A 124 2.43 7.27 8.59
C PHE A 124 3.13 6.38 7.58
N SER A 125 2.54 5.24 7.22
CA SER A 125 2.97 4.50 6.05
C SER A 125 1.81 4.17 5.12
N ASP A 126 2.09 4.20 3.83
CA ASP A 126 1.26 3.64 2.76
C ASP A 126 2.04 2.46 2.18
N GLU A 127 1.61 1.26 2.54
CA GLU A 127 2.25 -0.01 2.16
C GLU A 127 1.35 -0.76 1.18
N THR A 128 1.84 -0.97 -0.03
CA THR A 128 1.15 -1.71 -1.07
C THR A 128 1.55 -3.18 -1.01
N TYR A 129 0.56 -4.07 -0.94
CA TYR A 129 0.73 -5.51 -0.94
C TYR A 129 -0.01 -6.17 -2.11
N LYS A 130 0.61 -7.18 -2.71
CA LYS A 130 0.00 -8.11 -3.65
C LYS A 130 -0.51 -9.34 -2.90
N TYR A 131 -1.82 -9.56 -2.96
CA TYR A 131 -2.49 -10.74 -2.42
C TYR A 131 -2.79 -11.73 -3.55
N THR A 132 -2.20 -12.92 -3.51
CA THR A 132 -2.53 -14.02 -4.42
C THR A 132 -3.64 -14.87 -3.78
N LEU A 133 -4.79 -14.91 -4.43
CA LEU A 133 -5.95 -15.71 -4.02
C LEU A 133 -6.07 -16.94 -4.90
N ILE A 134 -6.39 -18.09 -4.30
CA ILE A 134 -6.62 -19.36 -4.99
C ILE A 134 -7.89 -20.03 -4.48
N LYS A 135 -8.38 -21.04 -5.20
CA LYS A 135 -9.38 -21.98 -4.67
C LYS A 135 -8.71 -23.18 -4.01
N GLU A 136 -8.88 -23.33 -2.70
CA GLU A 136 -8.47 -24.51 -1.94
C GLU A 136 -9.73 -25.15 -1.35
N ASP A 137 -9.94 -26.45 -1.58
CA ASP A 137 -11.11 -27.21 -1.09
C ASP A 137 -12.49 -26.59 -1.46
N GLY A 138 -12.54 -25.80 -2.55
CA GLY A 138 -13.76 -25.15 -3.06
C GLY A 138 -14.00 -23.73 -2.52
N GLU A 139 -13.15 -23.26 -1.61
CA GLU A 139 -13.24 -21.94 -1.00
C GLU A 139 -12.11 -21.03 -1.50
N ILE A 140 -12.35 -19.71 -1.54
CA ILE A 140 -11.29 -18.73 -1.83
C ILE A 140 -10.41 -18.62 -0.58
N VAL A 141 -9.09 -18.68 -0.77
CA VAL A 141 -8.10 -18.48 0.30
C VAL A 141 -6.94 -17.61 -0.19
N ILE A 142 -6.24 -16.96 0.74
CA ILE A 142 -5.00 -16.23 0.49
C ILE A 142 -3.84 -17.21 0.50
N ASP A 143 -3.17 -17.37 -0.63
CA ASP A 143 -2.01 -18.24 -0.75
C ASP A 143 -0.68 -17.52 -0.56
N LYS A 144 -0.64 -16.23 -0.90
CA LYS A 144 0.57 -15.42 -0.84
C LYS A 144 0.24 -13.97 -0.54
N VAL A 145 1.08 -13.35 0.28
CA VAL A 145 1.09 -11.90 0.52
C VAL A 145 2.51 -11.42 0.25
N GLN A 146 2.67 -10.45 -0.64
CA GLN A 146 3.97 -9.88 -0.99
C GLN A 146 3.92 -8.37 -0.90
N GLU A 147 4.89 -7.75 -0.24
CA GLU A 147 5.07 -6.30 -0.30
C GLU A 147 5.52 -5.91 -1.71
N ASP A 148 4.91 -4.87 -2.27
CA ASP A 148 5.21 -4.33 -3.61
C ASP A 148 5.98 -3.00 -3.47
N LYS A 149 5.40 -2.05 -2.73
CA LYS A 149 5.94 -0.72 -2.51
C LYS A 149 5.59 -0.22 -1.11
N SER A 150 6.45 0.61 -0.53
CA SER A 150 6.15 1.32 0.71
C SER A 150 6.58 2.78 0.66
N ILE A 151 5.69 3.68 1.07
CA ILE A 151 6.00 5.07 1.39
C ILE A 151 5.87 5.24 2.89
N VAL A 152 6.94 5.72 3.54
CA VAL A 152 6.97 5.97 4.98
C VAL A 152 7.24 7.45 5.23
N ILE A 153 6.39 8.05 6.05
CA ILE A 153 6.59 9.36 6.65
C ILE A 153 6.97 9.15 8.11
N ASP A 154 8.08 9.71 8.55
CA ASP A 154 8.48 9.65 9.96
C ASP A 154 9.16 10.93 10.46
N GLY A 155 9.18 11.10 11.78
CA GLY A 155 9.89 12.19 12.44
C GLY A 155 11.38 11.91 12.60
N LYS A 156 12.22 12.88 12.22
CA LYS A 156 13.67 12.86 12.45
C LYS A 156 14.18 14.25 12.77
N ASP A 157 14.90 14.42 13.87
CA ASP A 157 15.58 15.68 14.23
C ASP A 157 14.69 16.95 14.17
N LYS A 158 13.45 16.84 14.66
CA LYS A 158 12.40 17.88 14.57
C LYS A 158 11.91 18.21 13.14
N SER A 159 12.18 17.32 12.20
CA SER A 159 11.65 17.35 10.84
C SER A 159 10.70 16.19 10.61
N ILE A 160 9.81 16.34 9.65
CA ILE A 160 9.08 15.24 9.02
C ILE A 160 9.83 14.88 7.74
N VAL A 161 10.06 13.59 7.54
CA VAL A 161 10.84 13.05 6.43
C VAL A 161 10.00 12.00 5.69
N LYS A 162 10.10 12.00 4.36
CA LYS A 162 9.53 10.98 3.47
C LYS A 162 10.59 10.01 3.01
N ARG A 163 10.28 8.71 3.05
CA ARG A 163 11.09 7.64 2.47
C ARG A 163 10.22 6.80 1.55
N ASP A 164 10.76 6.44 0.40
CA ASP A 164 10.20 5.39 -0.46
C ASP A 164 11.07 4.14 -0.25
N SER A 165 10.47 2.96 -0.30
CA SER A 165 11.11 1.64 -0.32
C SER A 165 12.39 1.55 -1.17
N TYR A 166 12.50 2.33 -2.26
CA TYR A 166 13.68 2.37 -3.13
C TYR A 166 14.77 3.39 -2.72
N LYS A 167 14.51 4.28 -1.74
CA LYS A 167 15.43 5.35 -1.33
C LYS A 167 15.84 5.18 0.14
N VAL A 168 17.12 4.87 0.35
CA VAL A 168 17.72 4.78 1.70
C VAL A 168 17.77 6.14 2.40
N LYS A 169 17.95 7.22 1.64
CA LYS A 169 17.97 8.59 2.15
C LYS A 169 16.58 9.22 2.04
N GLY A 170 16.02 9.62 3.17
CA GLY A 170 14.74 10.33 3.21
C GLY A 170 14.84 11.78 2.76
N GLU A 171 13.74 12.28 2.20
CA GLU A 171 13.52 13.66 1.79
C GLU A 171 12.84 14.42 2.92
N GLU A 172 13.43 15.54 3.35
CA GLU A 172 12.82 16.39 4.37
C GLU A 172 11.62 17.12 3.78
N ILE A 173 10.45 16.98 4.42
CA ILE A 173 9.22 17.66 3.99
C ILE A 173 9.11 19.02 4.68
N ILE A 174 9.30 19.06 6.01
CA ILE A 174 9.12 20.28 6.82
C ILE A 174 9.82 20.15 8.17
N LYS A 175 10.33 21.26 8.72
CA LYS A 175 10.80 21.34 10.10
C LYS A 175 9.72 21.92 11.01
N ILE A 176 9.72 21.52 12.28
CA ILE A 176 8.76 22.07 13.24
C ILE A 176 8.90 23.58 13.45
N GLY A 177 10.11 24.11 13.21
CA GLY A 177 10.39 25.54 13.22
C GLY A 177 9.66 26.30 12.12
N ASP A 178 9.41 25.65 10.98
CA ASP A 178 8.82 26.24 9.78
C ASP A 178 7.29 26.37 9.88
N LEU A 179 6.67 25.76 10.90
CA LEU A 179 5.26 26.01 11.21
C LEU A 179 5.02 27.52 11.46
N PRO A 180 3.85 28.07 11.12
CA PRO A 180 3.55 29.46 11.42
C PRO A 180 3.63 29.73 12.93
N GLU A 181 4.06 30.92 13.36
CA GLU A 181 4.08 31.28 14.80
C GLU A 181 2.67 31.40 15.38
N PHE A 182 1.76 31.94 14.58
CA PHE A 182 0.38 32.18 14.98
C PHE A 182 -0.59 31.80 13.87
N ILE A 183 -1.76 31.32 14.25
CA ILE A 183 -2.86 31.03 13.33
C ILE A 183 -4.16 31.68 13.80
N THR A 184 -5.09 31.85 12.87
CA THR A 184 -6.49 32.17 13.17
C THR A 184 -7.34 30.98 12.71
N PRO A 185 -8.13 30.35 13.60
CA PRO A 185 -9.04 29.28 13.24
C PRO A 185 -9.98 29.70 12.10
N LYS A 186 -10.28 28.77 11.19
CA LYS A 186 -11.22 29.04 10.08
C LYS A 186 -12.66 29.27 10.55
N LYS A 187 -13.03 28.84 11.76
CA LYS A 187 -14.39 28.94 12.30
C LYS A 187 -14.35 29.35 13.77
N GLY A 188 -15.30 30.18 14.17
CA GLY A 188 -15.59 30.49 15.57
C GLY A 188 -14.63 31.47 16.26
N SER A 189 -13.71 32.09 15.52
CA SER A 189 -12.79 33.10 16.06
C SER A 189 -12.96 34.45 15.38
N LEU A 190 -12.79 35.52 16.15
CA LEU A 190 -12.70 36.88 15.64
C LEU A 190 -11.38 37.07 14.85
N PRO A 191 -11.33 37.95 13.83
CA PRO A 191 -10.13 38.18 13.04
C PRO A 191 -8.85 38.54 13.84
N GLU A 192 -9.05 39.23 14.97
CA GLU A 192 -8.04 39.62 15.95
C GLU A 192 -7.56 38.48 16.86
N GLN A 193 -8.30 37.37 16.95
CA GLN A 193 -7.90 36.23 17.75
C GLN A 193 -6.81 35.43 17.03
N LYS A 194 -5.60 35.50 17.58
CA LYS A 194 -4.43 34.72 17.16
C LYS A 194 -4.10 33.68 18.21
N PHE A 195 -3.80 32.46 17.76
CA PHE A 195 -3.39 31.36 18.61
C PHE A 195 -1.97 30.99 18.28
N LYS A 196 -1.11 30.88 19.30
CA LYS A 196 0.26 30.45 19.13
C LYS A 196 0.29 28.98 18.74
N VAL A 197 1.04 28.64 17.69
CA VAL A 197 1.22 27.24 17.28
C VAL A 197 2.27 26.59 18.19
N PRO A 198 1.98 25.41 18.76
CA PRO A 198 3.00 24.70 19.51
C PRO A 198 4.02 24.08 18.56
N LYS A 199 5.30 24.40 18.80
CA LYS A 199 6.45 23.95 18.00
C LYS A 199 7.40 23.02 18.78
N ASN A 200 6.89 22.38 19.84
CA ASN A 200 7.70 21.53 20.71
C ASN A 200 7.97 20.17 20.07
N GLN A 201 6.90 19.52 19.60
CA GLN A 201 6.96 18.22 18.94
C GLN A 201 5.82 18.08 17.93
N PHE A 202 6.10 17.38 16.83
CA PHE A 202 5.05 16.95 15.91
C PHE A 202 4.23 15.83 16.56
N GLY A 203 2.96 15.75 16.17
CA GLY A 203 2.10 14.62 16.46
C GLY A 203 1.91 13.73 15.23
N PRO A 204 0.90 12.84 15.24
CA PRO A 204 0.54 12.02 14.10
C PRO A 204 0.41 12.81 12.80
N CYS A 205 0.77 12.15 11.71
CA CYS A 205 0.68 12.72 10.37
C CYS A 205 -0.04 11.74 9.43
N ALA A 206 -0.45 12.21 8.26
CA ALA A 206 -1.05 11.36 7.23
C ALA A 206 -0.83 11.98 5.86
N LEU A 207 -0.77 11.15 4.82
CA LEU A 207 -0.76 11.61 3.44
C LEU A 207 -2.16 11.60 2.84
N SER A 208 -2.40 12.49 1.88
CA SER A 208 -3.53 12.33 0.96
C SER A 208 -3.34 11.10 0.08
N SER A 209 -4.43 10.59 -0.49
CA SER A 209 -4.43 9.40 -1.34
C SER A 209 -3.59 9.53 -2.62
N ASP A 210 -3.33 10.75 -3.08
CA ASP A 210 -2.46 11.05 -4.23
C ASP A 210 -1.01 11.32 -3.81
N GLY A 211 -0.71 11.28 -2.51
CA GLY A 211 0.62 11.55 -1.96
C GLY A 211 1.10 12.99 -2.13
N LYS A 212 0.23 13.94 -2.52
CA LYS A 212 0.60 15.34 -2.78
C LYS A 212 0.41 16.25 -1.57
N LYS A 213 -0.38 15.84 -0.59
CA LYS A 213 -0.66 16.61 0.62
C LYS A 213 -0.28 15.82 1.85
N ILE A 214 0.16 16.54 2.87
CA ILE A 214 0.44 15.99 4.18
C ILE A 214 -0.39 16.73 5.23
N LEU A 215 -1.06 15.95 6.07
CA LEU A 215 -1.64 16.42 7.33
C LEU A 215 -0.53 16.43 8.38
N ILE A 216 -0.30 17.59 8.98
CA ILE A 216 0.70 17.81 10.02
C ILE A 216 -0.01 18.20 11.29
N THR A 217 0.36 17.57 12.39
CA THR A 217 -0.13 17.94 13.72
C THR A 217 1.02 18.26 14.66
N SER A 218 0.74 19.02 15.71
CA SER A 218 1.68 19.17 16.83
C SER A 218 0.98 19.02 18.16
N ILE A 219 1.70 18.40 19.09
CA ILE A 219 1.16 18.01 20.40
C ILE A 219 1.56 19.04 21.44
N SER A 220 0.55 19.65 22.06
CA SER A 220 0.69 20.42 23.30
C SER A 220 -0.68 20.51 23.99
N GLU A 221 -0.79 21.31 25.05
CA GLU A 221 -2.09 21.68 25.64
C GLU A 221 -3.06 22.26 24.58
N ASN A 222 -2.54 23.03 23.63
CA ASN A 222 -3.30 23.59 22.50
C ASN A 222 -2.77 23.00 21.19
N SER A 223 -3.29 21.86 20.75
CA SER A 223 -2.83 21.19 19.52
C SER A 223 -3.06 22.02 18.25
N PHE A 224 -2.15 21.87 17.29
CA PHE A 224 -2.32 22.42 15.94
C PHE A 224 -2.54 21.29 14.94
N ILE A 225 -3.39 21.55 13.94
CA ILE A 225 -3.62 20.69 12.80
C ILE A 225 -3.55 21.58 11.55
N GLY A 226 -2.66 21.22 10.63
CA GLY A 226 -2.46 21.91 9.36
C GLY A 226 -2.36 20.91 8.22
N MET A 227 -2.60 21.39 7.00
CA MET A 227 -2.37 20.62 5.79
C MET A 227 -1.40 21.41 4.91
N ALA A 228 -0.36 20.75 4.43
CA ALA A 228 0.61 21.31 3.49
C ALA A 228 0.54 20.55 2.16
N GLU A 229 0.75 21.26 1.07
CA GLU A 229 1.00 20.68 -0.26
C GLU A 229 2.51 20.46 -0.39
N MET A 230 2.89 19.28 -0.85
CA MET A 230 4.28 18.94 -1.14
C MET A 230 4.54 19.23 -2.61
N GLU A 231 5.48 20.12 -2.87
CA GLU A 231 6.02 20.32 -4.22
C GLU A 231 7.18 19.35 -4.40
N GLU A 232 7.16 18.56 -5.48
CA GLU A 232 8.29 17.70 -5.82
C GLU A 232 9.47 18.58 -6.22
N SER A 233 10.56 18.52 -5.46
CA SER A 233 11.78 19.27 -5.80
C SER A 233 12.40 18.68 -7.07
N SER A 234 12.58 19.51 -8.10
CA SER A 234 13.15 19.14 -9.41
C SER A 234 14.64 18.75 -9.35
N GLU A 235 15.26 18.80 -8.17
CA GLU A 235 16.69 18.53 -7.98
C GLU A 235 17.05 17.04 -8.18
N ALA A 236 16.07 16.14 -8.20
CA ALA A 236 16.29 14.71 -8.49
C ALA A 236 16.61 14.41 -9.97
N PHE A 237 16.31 15.34 -10.90
CA PHE A 237 16.66 15.19 -12.32
C PHE A 237 18.05 15.74 -12.67
N ALA A 238 18.65 16.58 -11.82
CA ALA A 238 19.96 17.20 -12.10
C ALA A 238 21.16 16.24 -11.94
N LEU A 239 20.97 15.07 -11.32
CA LEU A 239 22.01 14.05 -11.18
C LEU A 239 21.99 12.98 -12.27
N ALA A 240 20.95 12.94 -13.12
CA ALA A 240 20.81 11.94 -14.19
C ALA A 240 21.29 12.44 -15.57
N GLU A 241 21.48 13.76 -15.77
CA GLU A 241 22.03 14.35 -17.00
C GLU A 241 23.38 15.07 -16.78
N GLY A 242 24.24 14.49 -15.93
CA GLY A 242 25.54 15.04 -15.58
C GLY A 242 26.69 14.05 -15.69
N SER A 243 26.61 13.06 -16.58
CA SER A 243 27.73 12.15 -16.86
C SER A 243 28.00 12.03 -18.35
N GLY A 244 28.65 13.06 -18.89
CA GLY A 244 29.15 13.11 -20.26
C GLY A 244 30.57 13.66 -20.31
N GLN A 245 31.53 12.72 -20.26
CA GLN A 245 32.90 12.75 -20.81
C GLN A 245 33.85 13.93 -20.54
N GLY A 246 34.99 13.61 -19.91
CA GLY A 246 36.19 14.45 -19.91
C GLY A 246 37.39 13.88 -19.11
N GLN A 247 37.85 12.66 -19.40
CA GLN A 247 39.28 12.29 -19.30
C GLN A 247 39.83 12.43 -20.74
N ASP A 248 41.01 12.97 -21.05
CA ASP A 248 42.29 13.00 -20.35
C ASP A 248 43.23 14.04 -21.03
N GLN A 249 44.38 14.29 -20.41
CA GLN A 249 45.63 14.94 -20.87
C GLN A 249 45.86 16.44 -20.60
N GLY A 250 46.62 16.68 -19.52
CA GLY A 250 48.04 17.01 -19.67
C GLY A 250 48.46 18.48 -19.57
N GLY A 251 49.41 18.76 -18.65
CA GLY A 251 50.40 19.83 -18.83
C GLY A 251 50.40 20.99 -17.83
N GLN A 252 51.12 20.80 -16.72
CA GLN A 252 52.14 21.67 -16.10
C GLN A 252 52.02 23.22 -16.10
N SER A 253 52.54 23.78 -14.97
CA SER A 253 52.83 25.19 -14.60
C SER A 253 51.67 25.90 -13.89
N GLY A 254 51.83 26.62 -12.79
CA GLY A 254 53.02 27.14 -12.10
C GLY A 254 52.73 28.59 -11.67
N GLN A 255 52.83 28.86 -10.35
CA GLN A 255 52.94 30.16 -9.67
C GLN A 255 51.72 31.10 -9.54
N ASN A 256 51.42 31.39 -8.26
CA ASN A 256 51.19 32.69 -7.62
C ASN A 256 50.61 33.86 -8.44
N GLN A 257 49.52 34.45 -7.93
CA GLN A 257 49.59 35.79 -7.33
C GLN A 257 48.35 36.11 -6.49
N GLU A 258 48.58 36.42 -5.22
CA GLU A 258 47.76 37.34 -4.45
C GLU A 258 47.87 38.74 -5.06
N GLN A 259 46.75 39.47 -5.18
CA GLN A 259 46.77 40.90 -4.89
C GLN A 259 45.39 41.41 -4.45
N GLN A 260 45.40 42.01 -3.26
CA GLN A 260 44.38 42.86 -2.67
C GLN A 260 44.08 44.09 -3.53
N THR A 261 42.90 44.68 -3.36
CA THR A 261 42.66 46.12 -3.03
C THR A 261 41.13 46.26 -2.85
N GLN A 262 40.58 46.29 -1.62
CA GLN A 262 40.27 47.47 -0.79
C GLN A 262 39.44 48.59 -1.44
N GLY A 263 38.28 48.86 -0.82
CA GLY A 263 37.82 50.23 -0.56
C GLY A 263 36.62 50.72 -1.37
N GLN A 264 35.44 50.76 -0.74
CA GLN A 264 34.83 52.03 -0.33
C GLN A 264 33.61 51.82 0.58
N GLU A 265 33.72 52.36 1.78
CA GLU A 265 32.59 52.78 2.63
C GLU A 265 31.77 53.85 1.90
N GLU A 266 30.44 53.88 2.08
CA GLU A 266 29.76 54.99 2.76
C GLU A 266 28.24 54.78 2.93
N LYS A 267 27.82 54.96 4.19
CA LYS A 267 26.56 55.53 4.70
C LYS A 267 25.51 56.02 3.68
N ASN A 268 24.25 55.62 3.91
CA ASN A 268 23.14 56.53 4.27
C ASN A 268 21.91 55.73 4.73
N GLN A 269 21.51 55.86 6.00
CA GLN A 269 20.44 56.73 6.51
C GLN A 269 19.00 56.24 6.25
N ARG A 270 18.35 55.88 7.36
CA ARG A 270 16.95 56.08 7.76
C ARG A 270 15.91 56.31 6.64
N LEU A 271 14.88 55.48 6.66
CA LEU A 271 13.49 55.84 6.96
C LEU A 271 12.82 54.68 7.70
#